data_AF-A0A960IZW6-F1
#
_entry.id   AF-A0A960IZW6-F1
#
_cell.length_a   1.000
_cell.length_b   1.000
_cell.length_c   1.000
_cell.angle_alpha   90.00
_cell.angle_beta   90.00
_cell.angle_gamma   90.00
#
_symmetry.space_group_name_H-M   'P 1'
#
loop_
_entity.id
_entity.type
_entity.pdbx_description
1 polymer ?
#
loop_
_entity_poly.entity_id
_entity_poly.type
_entity_poly.pdbx_seq_one_letter_code
_entity_poly.pdbx_strand_id
1 'polypeptide(L)'
;MGTLLSLALLAVNAAGEDVGLGTLAWETLKAVFFLLPLGLSLWAFLDVARRPSWAWALSGRNRIVWLVAIAFGVLTVVGGIAISCWYLLRVRPAVAAVEDGQLPD
;
A
#
# COMPACT_ATOMS: atom_id res chain seq x y z
N MET A 1 16.08 -29.31 -27.36
CA MET A 1 15.22 -28.76 -26.27
C MET A 1 15.68 -29.18 -24.86
N GLY A 2 16.20 -30.40 -24.63
CA GLY A 2 16.51 -30.89 -23.27
C GLY A 2 17.82 -30.37 -22.62
N THR A 3 18.83 -29.98 -23.41
CA THR A 3 20.13 -29.51 -22.90
C THR A 3 20.09 -28.10 -22.30
N LEU A 4 19.29 -27.20 -22.87
CA LEU A 4 19.08 -25.85 -22.32
C LEU A 4 18.29 -25.88 -21.00
N LEU A 5 17.30 -26.77 -20.90
CA LEU A 5 16.53 -26.97 -19.66
C LEU A 5 17.42 -27.53 -18.54
N SER A 6 18.31 -28.47 -18.88
CA SER A 6 19.24 -29.08 -17.92
C SER A 6 20.30 -28.08 -17.43
N LEU A 7 20.81 -27.22 -18.31
CA LEU A 7 21.73 -26.13 -17.94
C LEU A 7 21.05 -25.05 -17.09
N ALA A 8 19.79 -24.70 -17.40
CA ALA A 8 19.02 -23.75 -16.60
C ALA A 8 18.72 -24.28 -15.18
N LEU A 9 18.36 -25.57 -15.06
CA LEU A 9 18.17 -26.25 -13.78
C LEU A 9 19.48 -26.34 -12.98
N LEU A 10 20.60 -26.63 -13.64
CA LEU A 10 21.91 -26.68 -12.99
C LEU A 10 22.36 -25.30 -12.50
N ALA A 11 22.10 -24.25 -13.28
CA ALA A 11 22.38 -22.86 -12.88
C ALA A 11 21.53 -22.40 -11.69
N VAL A 12 20.25 -22.79 -11.64
CA VAL A 12 19.36 -22.54 -10.49
C VAL A 12 19.83 -23.32 -9.26
N ASN A 13 20.25 -24.59 -9.41
CA ASN A 13 20.80 -25.38 -8.29
C ASN A 13 22.17 -24.88 -7.82
N ALA A 14 23.01 -24.38 -8.73
CA ALA A 14 24.32 -23.83 -8.40
C ALA A 14 24.23 -22.45 -7.74
N ALA A 15 23.12 -21.74 -7.92
CA ALA A 15 22.79 -20.51 -7.19
C ALA A 15 22.26 -20.77 -5.76
N GLY A 16 22.36 -22.00 -5.27
CA GLY A 16 22.25 -22.32 -3.86
C GLY A 16 23.47 -21.77 -3.11
N GLU A 17 23.52 -20.45 -2.92
CA GLU A 17 24.39 -19.86 -1.90
C GLU A 17 24.04 -20.50 -0.56
N ASP A 18 25.05 -20.79 0.26
CA ASP A 18 24.84 -21.10 1.68
C ASP A 18 24.13 -19.89 2.31
N VAL A 19 22.80 -19.95 2.40
CA VAL A 19 21.99 -18.82 2.84
C VAL A 19 22.20 -18.62 4.33
N GLY A 20 23.25 -17.87 4.67
CA GLY A 20 23.54 -17.50 6.03
C GLY A 20 22.38 -16.74 6.65
N LEU A 21 22.20 -16.89 7.97
CA LEU A 21 21.17 -16.17 8.71
C LEU A 21 21.23 -14.64 8.49
N GLY A 22 22.43 -14.10 8.26
CA GLY A 22 22.64 -12.69 7.93
C GLY A 22 22.01 -12.27 6.59
N THR A 23 22.11 -13.11 5.55
CA THR A 23 21.51 -12.85 4.24
C THR A 23 19.98 -12.88 4.35
N LEU A 24 19.42 -13.89 5.03
CA LEU A 24 17.97 -13.97 5.27
C LEU A 24 17.45 -12.75 6.03
N ALA A 25 18.14 -12.34 7.09
CA ALA A 25 17.75 -11.18 7.89
C ALA A 25 17.76 -9.90 7.05
N TRP A 26 18.77 -9.72 6.20
CA TRP A 26 18.90 -8.56 5.33
C TRP A 26 17.81 -8.50 4.25
N GLU A 27 17.54 -9.61 3.56
CA GLU A 27 16.48 -9.69 2.57
C GLU A 27 15.10 -9.49 3.20
N THR A 28 14.88 -10.07 4.38
CA THR A 28 13.63 -9.88 5.14
C THR A 28 13.45 -8.43 5.55
N LEU A 29 14.51 -7.75 6.02
CA LEU A 29 14.45 -6.34 6.41
C LEU A 29 14.07 -5.44 5.22
N LYS A 30 14.68 -5.66 4.05
CA LYS A 30 14.32 -4.94 2.82
C LYS A 30 12.86 -5.20 2.44
N ALA A 31 12.43 -6.46 2.48
CA ALA A 31 11.05 -6.81 2.17
C ALA A 31 10.07 -6.09 3.11
N VAL A 32 10.31 -6.11 4.43
CA VAL A 32 9.48 -5.39 5.42
C VAL A 32 9.46 -3.89 5.12
N PHE A 33 10.62 -3.28 4.85
CA PHE A 33 10.72 -1.86 4.54
C PHE A 33 9.86 -1.45 3.33
N PHE A 34 9.84 -2.26 2.27
CA PHE A 34 9.00 -1.99 1.08
C PHE A 34 7.53 -2.40 1.24
N LEU A 35 7.23 -3.37 2.12
CA LEU A 35 5.86 -3.76 2.44
C LEU A 35 5.13 -2.73 3.31
N LEU A 36 5.82 -2.02 4.20
CA LEU A 36 5.22 -1.00 5.06
C LEU A 36 4.43 0.08 4.29
N PRO A 37 5.00 0.78 3.30
CA PRO A 37 4.26 1.80 2.54
C PRO A 37 3.12 1.22 1.70
N LEU A 38 3.25 -0.02 1.22
CA LEU A 38 2.17 -0.74 0.54
C LEU A 38 1.03 -1.06 1.50
N GLY A 39 1.34 -1.56 2.70
CA GLY A 39 0.37 -1.83 3.76
C GLY A 39 -0.38 -0.58 4.21
N LEU A 40 0.34 0.53 4.38
CA LEU A 40 -0.25 1.85 4.68
C LEU A 40 -1.24 2.29 3.59
N SER A 41 -0.83 2.17 2.32
CA SER A 41 -1.66 2.57 1.19
C SER A 41 -2.88 1.67 1.02
N LEU A 42 -2.72 0.36 1.22
CA LEU A 42 -3.83 -0.59 1.20
C LEU A 42 -4.83 -0.29 2.33
N TRP A 43 -4.34 -0.03 3.54
CA TRP A 43 -5.18 0.36 4.66
C TRP A 43 -5.98 1.63 4.35
N ALA A 44 -5.31 2.68 3.85
CA ALA A 44 -5.96 3.93 3.46
C ALA A 44 -7.01 3.71 2.35
N PHE A 45 -6.68 2.92 1.32
CA PHE A 45 -7.59 2.59 0.22
C PHE A 45 -8.84 1.87 0.71
N LEU A 46 -8.66 0.86 1.57
CA LEU A 46 -9.77 0.11 2.15
C LEU A 46 -10.62 0.97 3.10
N ASP A 47 -10.02 1.88 3.86
CA ASP A 47 -10.75 2.84 4.71
C ASP A 47 -11.63 3.75 3.84
N VAL A 48 -11.12 4.30 2.73
CA VAL A 48 -11.93 5.05 1.75
C VAL A 48 -13.06 4.20 1.17
N ALA A 49 -12.77 2.94 0.84
CA ALA A 49 -13.73 2.04 0.23
C ALA A 49 -14.86 1.60 1.18
N ARG A 50 -14.57 1.50 2.49
CA ARG A 50 -15.56 1.07 3.49
C ARG A 50 -16.58 2.15 3.84
N ARG A 51 -16.17 3.42 3.77
CA ARG A 51 -16.99 4.56 4.21
C ARG A 51 -18.17 4.81 3.26
N PRO A 52 -19.39 5.01 3.77
CA PRO A 52 -20.59 5.15 2.95
C PRO A 52 -20.58 6.43 2.12
N SER A 53 -21.24 6.44 0.96
CA SER A 53 -21.23 7.57 0.02
C SER A 53 -21.83 8.86 0.58
N TRP A 54 -22.82 8.76 1.47
CA TRP A 54 -23.46 9.93 2.09
C TRP A 54 -22.47 10.73 2.96
N ALA A 55 -21.56 10.05 3.67
CA ALA A 55 -20.57 10.72 4.53
C ALA A 55 -19.58 11.54 3.69
N TRP A 56 -19.16 10.98 2.56
CA TRP A 56 -18.31 11.69 1.60
C TRP A 56 -19.01 12.92 1.02
N ALA A 57 -20.26 12.77 0.57
CA ALA A 57 -21.05 13.88 0.02
C ALA A 57 -21.21 15.03 1.01
N LEU A 58 -21.56 14.72 2.27
CA LEU A 58 -21.74 15.72 3.34
C LEU A 58 -20.41 16.33 3.82
N SER A 59 -19.29 15.62 3.70
CA SER A 59 -17.96 16.18 4.01
C SER A 59 -17.41 17.15 2.94
N GLY A 60 -18.12 17.35 1.84
CA GLY A 60 -17.68 18.19 0.71
C GLY A 60 -16.51 17.59 -0.08
N ARG A 61 -16.26 16.28 0.03
CA ARG A 61 -15.10 15.60 -0.60
C ARG A 61 -15.57 14.46 -1.49
N ASN A 62 -14.90 14.30 -2.64
CA ASN A 62 -15.23 13.23 -3.58
C ASN A 62 -14.47 11.93 -3.24
N ARG A 63 -15.22 10.87 -2.89
CA ARG A 63 -14.68 9.52 -2.60
C ARG A 63 -13.80 8.96 -3.72
N ILE A 64 -14.23 9.12 -4.97
CA ILE A 64 -13.53 8.55 -6.14
C ILE A 64 -12.17 9.21 -6.31
N VAL A 65 -12.07 10.51 -6.05
CA VAL A 65 -10.79 11.24 -6.11
C VAL A 65 -9.78 10.63 -5.14
N TRP A 66 -10.19 10.29 -3.92
CA TRP A 66 -9.29 9.67 -2.92
C TRP A 66 -8.93 8.22 -3.26
N LEU A 67 -9.87 7.42 -3.78
CA LEU A 67 -9.55 6.07 -4.27
C LEU A 67 -8.51 6.11 -5.39
N VAL A 68 -8.71 6.98 -6.38
CA VAL A 68 -7.79 7.16 -7.50
C VAL A 68 -6.45 7.71 -7.03
N ALA A 69 -6.44 8.74 -6.19
CA ALA A 69 -5.20 9.32 -5.67
C ALA A 69 -4.35 8.30 -4.92
N ILE A 70 -4.96 7.45 -4.07
CA ILE A 70 -4.21 6.41 -3.36
C ILE A 70 -3.76 5.30 -4.33
N ALA A 71 -4.62 4.85 -5.24
CA ALA A 71 -4.28 3.81 -6.22
C ALA A 71 -3.11 4.23 -7.12
N PHE A 72 -3.10 5.47 -7.61
CA PHE A 72 -1.99 6.01 -8.39
C PHE A 72 -0.78 6.38 -7.52
N GLY A 73 -1.01 6.79 -6.27
CA GLY A 73 0.05 7.10 -5.31
C GLY A 73 0.98 5.91 -5.10
N VAL A 74 0.43 4.69 -4.99
CA VAL A 74 1.19 3.44 -4.81
C VAL A 74 2.24 3.18 -5.90
N LEU A 75 2.08 3.74 -7.11
CA LEU A 75 3.08 3.62 -8.17
C LEU A 75 4.43 4.25 -7.80
N THR A 76 4.47 5.08 -6.76
CA THR A 76 5.68 5.67 -6.21
C THR A 76 5.70 5.50 -4.69
N VAL A 77 6.84 5.10 -4.12
CA VAL A 77 6.96 4.96 -2.64
C VAL A 77 6.64 6.29 -1.94
N VAL A 78 7.22 7.40 -2.43
CA VAL A 78 7.04 8.72 -1.83
C VAL A 78 5.60 9.22 -1.97
N GLY A 79 5.00 9.08 -3.15
CA GLY A 79 3.62 9.51 -3.39
C GLY A 79 2.61 8.69 -2.60
N GLY A 80 2.76 7.37 -2.56
CA GLY A 80 1.90 6.47 -1.79
C GLY A 80 1.91 6.82 -0.31
N ILE A 81 3.09 7.06 0.26
CA ILE A 81 3.22 7.50 1.67
C ILE A 81 2.57 8.87 1.86
N ALA A 82 2.92 9.86 1.05
CA ALA A 82 2.45 11.24 1.23
C ALA A 82 0.92 11.34 1.14
N ILE A 83 0.32 10.73 0.11
CA ILE A 83 -1.12 10.74 -0.11
C ILE A 83 -1.84 9.96 0.99
N SER A 84 -1.33 8.79 1.38
CA SER A 84 -1.94 7.97 2.44
C SER A 84 -1.86 8.64 3.80
N CYS A 85 -0.72 9.23 4.16
CA CYS A 85 -0.58 10.01 5.39
C CYS A 85 -1.52 11.22 5.41
N TRP A 86 -1.60 11.96 4.29
CA TRP A 86 -2.52 13.08 4.20
C TRP A 86 -3.98 12.62 4.35
N TYR A 87 -4.36 11.53 3.69
CA TYR A 87 -5.68 10.93 3.85
C TYR A 87 -5.97 10.61 5.31
N LEU A 88 -5.12 9.82 5.97
CA LEU A 88 -5.34 9.33 7.33
C LEU A 88 -5.36 10.45 8.37
N LEU A 89 -4.56 11.51 8.19
CA LEU A 89 -4.42 12.59 9.16
C LEU A 89 -5.41 13.74 8.93
N ARG A 90 -5.81 14.01 7.68
CA ARG A 90 -6.64 15.20 7.34
C ARG A 90 -7.99 14.88 6.74
N VAL A 91 -8.14 13.77 6.03
CA VAL A 91 -9.39 13.42 5.34
C VAL A 91 -10.24 12.51 6.20
N ARG A 92 -9.63 11.43 6.69
CA ARG A 92 -10.29 10.43 7.53
C ARG A 92 -11.00 11.04 8.74
N PRO A 93 -10.41 11.98 9.52
CA PRO A 93 -11.12 12.59 10.65
C PRO A 93 -12.31 13.44 10.23
N ALA A 94 -12.21 14.17 9.11
CA ALA A 94 -13.30 15.01 8.61
C ALA A 94 -14.49 14.18 8.12
N VAL A 95 -14.24 13.07 7.41
CA VAL A 95 -15.30 12.16 6.97
C VAL A 95 -15.91 11.41 8.18
N ALA A 96 -15.09 11.02 9.16
CA ALA A 96 -15.57 10.37 10.37
C ALA A 96 -16.46 11.30 11.22
N ALA A 97 -16.12 12.58 11.35
CA ALA A 97 -16.96 13.54 12.08
C ALA A 97 -18.37 13.65 11.50
N VAL A 98 -18.48 13.65 10.16
CA VAL A 98 -19.76 13.62 9.46
C VAL A 98 -20.50 12.30 9.67
N GLU A 99 -19.79 11.17 9.70
CA GLU A 99 -20.37 9.86 10.04
C GLU A 99 -20.98 9.85 11.45
N ASP A 100 -20.35 10.57 12.38
CA ASP A 100 -20.79 10.75 13.76
C ASP A 100 -21.90 11.82 13.92
N GLY A 101 -22.37 12.41 12.81
CA GLY A 101 -23.45 13.40 12.78
C GLY A 101 -23.00 14.84 13.02
N GLN A 102 -21.69 15.11 13.09
CA GLN A 102 -21.15 16.46 13.16
C GLN A 102 -21.08 17.03 11.74
N LEU A 103 -22.08 17.84 11.40
CA LEU A 103 -22.11 18.55 10.12
C LEU A 103 -21.21 19.79 10.21
N PRO A 104 -20.48 20.13 9.14
CA PRO A 104 -19.80 21.42 9.05
C PRO A 104 -20.82 22.55 9.16
N ASP A 105 -20.52 23.56 9.99
CA ASP A 105 -21.33 24.79 10.14
C ASP A 105 -21.50 25.56 8.82
#